data_AF-A0A2V5TVP4-F1
#
_entry.id   AF-A0A2V5TVP4-F1
#
_cell.length_a   1.000
_cell.length_b   1.000
_cell.length_c   1.000
_cell.angle_alpha   90.00
_cell.angle_beta   90.00
_cell.angle_gamma   90.00
#
_symmetry.space_group_name_H-M   'P 1'
#
loop_
_entity.id
_entity.type
_entity.pdbx_description
1 polymer ?
#
loop_
_entity_poly.entity_id
_entity_poly.type
_entity_poly.pdbx_seq_one_letter_code
_entity_poly.pdbx_strand_id
1 'polypeptide(L)' 'MTVADYLWRGWSAEEIVRQYPYLTLAEAHAALTYYFDHREEIEEELVAEYHSVEDWKKSHPTPPLLIRVKQEAGR' A
#
# COMPACT_ATOMS: atom_id res chain seq x y z
N MET A 1 0.86 0.49 2.97
CA MET A 1 0.23 0.49 4.31
C MET A 1 0.53 -0.86 4.91
N THR A 2 1.06 -0.93 6.13
CA THR A 2 1.59 -2.16 6.77
C THR A 2 0.76 -3.42 6.51
N VAL A 3 -0.56 -3.35 6.70
CA VAL A 3 -1.49 -4.49 6.49
C VAL A 3 -1.68 -4.83 5.00
N ALA A 4 -1.77 -3.82 4.12
CA ALA A 4 -1.85 -4.02 2.68
C ALA A 4 -0.61 -4.75 2.14
N ASP A 5 0.57 -4.38 2.64
CA ASP A 5 1.84 -5.00 2.23
C ASP A 5 1.95 -6.45 2.73
N TYR A 6 1.43 -6.75 3.93
CA TYR A 6 1.25 -8.12 4.40
C TYR A 6 0.32 -8.93 3.47
N LEU A 7 -0.86 -8.39 3.16
CA LEU A 7 -1.89 -9.11 2.40
C LEU A 7 -1.56 -9.31 0.93
N TRP A 8 -1.14 -8.25 0.24
CA TRP A 8 -0.99 -8.25 -1.21
C TRP A 8 0.42 -8.63 -1.66
N ARG A 9 1.43 -8.42 -0.81
CA ARG A 9 2.83 -8.78 -1.12
C ARG A 9 3.31 -10.02 -0.37
N GLY A 10 2.57 -10.49 0.63
CA GLY A 10 2.94 -11.64 1.45
C GLY A 10 4.15 -11.38 2.36
N TRP A 11 4.42 -10.11 2.70
CA TRP A 11 5.56 -9.75 3.54
C TRP A 11 5.34 -10.15 5.00
N SER A 12 6.38 -10.67 5.65
CA SER A 12 6.36 -10.87 7.11
C SER A 12 6.52 -9.54 7.85
N ALA A 13 6.27 -9.52 9.17
CA ALA A 13 6.49 -8.33 10.00
C ALA A 13 7.95 -7.81 9.90
N GLU A 14 8.92 -8.72 9.84
CA GLU A 14 10.33 -8.38 9.67
C GLU A 14 10.66 -7.83 8.28
N GLU A 15 9.99 -8.32 7.25
CA GLU A 15 10.13 -7.77 5.90
C GLU A 15 9.52 -6.37 5.83
N ILE A 16 8.35 -6.16 6.45
CA ILE A 16 7.70 -4.85 6.54
C ILE A 16 8.62 -3.83 7.22
N VAL A 17 9.24 -4.17 8.35
CA VAL A 17 10.19 -3.28 9.04
C VAL A 17 11.43 -2.99 8.20
N ARG A 18 11.93 -3.99 7.45
CA ARG A 18 13.06 -3.79 6.53
C ARG A 18 12.74 -2.78 5.43
N GLN A 19 11.50 -2.77 4.95
CA GLN A 19 11.03 -1.89 3.89
C GLN A 19 10.58 -0.51 4.43
N TYR A 20 10.20 -0.45 5.71
CA TYR A 20 9.83 0.77 6.42
C TYR A 20 10.73 0.97 7.66
N PRO A 21 11.96 1.49 7.51
CA PRO A 21 12.93 1.58 8.61
C PRO A 21 12.51 2.46 9.79
N TYR A 22 11.48 3.29 9.61
CA TYR A 22 10.89 4.12 10.66
C TYR A 22 9.87 3.37 11.53
N LEU A 23 9.47 2.16 11.13
CA LEU A 23 8.54 1.31 11.88
C LEU A 23 9.32 0.32 12.74
N THR A 24 8.94 0.18 14.00
CA THR A 24 9.50 -0.86 14.87
C THR A 24 8.83 -2.21 14.62
N LEU A 25 9.53 -3.30 14.95
CA LEU A 25 8.94 -4.65 14.87
C LEU A 25 7.72 -4.84 15.77
N ALA A 26 7.70 -4.15 16.92
CA ALA A 26 6.56 -4.16 17.82
C ALA A 26 5.32 -3.49 17.18
N GLU A 27 5.48 -2.35 16.53
CA GLU A 27 4.38 -1.67 15.83
C GLU A 27 3.88 -2.47 14.62
N ALA A 28 4.79 -3.11 13.88
CA ALA A 28 4.42 -4.02 12.79
C ALA A 28 3.56 -5.18 13.31
N HIS A 29 3.97 -5.84 14.40
CA HIS A 29 3.16 -6.89 15.02
C HIS A 29 1.84 -6.37 15.57
N ALA A 30 1.82 -5.21 16.25
CA ALA A 30 0.58 -4.63 16.77
C ALA A 30 -0.45 -4.35 15.67
N ALA A 31 0.01 -3.81 14.53
CA ALA A 31 -0.84 -3.58 13.37
C ALA A 31 -1.39 -4.91 12.80
N LEU A 32 -0.57 -5.95 12.71
CA LEU A 32 -1.01 -7.27 12.25
C LEU A 32 -1.97 -7.94 13.25
N THR A 33 -1.75 -7.80 14.55
CA THR A 33 -2.68 -8.29 15.59
C THR A 33 -4.04 -7.62 15.44
N TYR A 34 -4.08 -6.29 15.35
CA TYR A 34 -5.32 -5.55 15.14
C TYR A 34 -6.03 -6.01 13.85
N TYR A 35 -5.26 -6.24 12.79
CA TYR A 35 -5.77 -6.78 11.54
C TYR A 35 -6.42 -8.15 11.71
N PHE A 36 -5.79 -9.10 12.41
CA PHE A 36 -6.38 -10.42 12.60
C PHE A 36 -7.68 -10.38 13.41
N ASP A 37 -7.81 -9.42 14.33
CA ASP A 37 -9.04 -9.21 15.09
C ASP A 37 -10.15 -8.51 14.28
N HIS A 38 -9.80 -7.73 13.25
CA HIS A 38 -10.73 -6.88 12.46
C HIS A 38 -10.62 -7.14 10.95
N ARG A 39 -10.38 -8.39 10.58
CA ARG A 39 -9.95 -8.76 9.22
C ARG A 39 -10.93 -8.34 8.13
N GLU A 40 -12.22 -8.59 8.33
CA GLU A 40 -13.27 -8.29 7.35
C GLU A 40 -13.39 -6.77 7.10
N GLU A 41 -13.47 -5.99 8.18
CA GLU A 41 -13.53 -4.51 8.11
C GLU A 41 -12.35 -3.92 7.34
N ILE A 42 -11.13 -4.38 7.64
CA ILE A 42 -9.92 -3.85 7.01
C ILE A 42 -9.79 -4.31 5.55
N GLU A 43 -10.17 -5.56 5.23
CA GLU A 43 -10.19 -6.04 3.85
C GLU A 43 -11.19 -5.23 3.00
N GLU A 44 -12.37 -4.92 3.55
CA GLU A 44 -13.38 -4.08 2.88
C GLU A 44 -12.89 -2.64 2.65
N GLU A 45 -12.30 -2.02 3.67
CA GLU A 45 -11.73 -0.67 3.58
C GLU A 45 -10.61 -0.61 2.52
N LEU A 46 -9.72 -1.61 2.52
CA LEU A 46 -8.65 -1.74 1.54
C LEU A 46 -9.14 -1.82 0.10
N VAL A 47 -10.20 -2.61 -0.14
CA VAL A 47 -10.81 -2.73 -1.47
C VAL A 47 -11.49 -1.41 -1.87
N ALA A 48 -12.19 -0.77 -0.95
CA ALA A 48 -12.82 0.53 -1.20
C ALA A 48 -11.80 1.63 -1.54
N GLU A 49 -10.69 1.70 -0.79
CA GLU A 49 -9.60 2.63 -1.07
C GLU A 49 -8.99 2.36 -2.45
N TYR A 50 -8.73 1.10 -2.78
CA TYR A 50 -8.19 0.72 -4.09
C TYR A 50 -9.10 1.22 -5.23
N HIS A 51 -10.40 0.96 -5.16
CA HIS A 51 -11.35 1.44 -6.16
C HIS A 51 -11.42 2.97 -6.23
N SER A 52 -11.39 3.65 -5.09
CA SER A 52 -11.37 5.11 -5.04
C SER A 52 -10.17 5.70 -5.79
N VAL A 53 -8.98 5.11 -5.58
CA VAL A 53 -7.76 5.52 -6.27
C VAL A 53 -7.85 5.26 -7.78
N GLU A 54 -8.43 4.13 -8.19
CA GLU A 54 -8.63 3.83 -9.61
C GLU A 54 -9.56 4.84 -10.29
N ASP A 55 -10.66 5.19 -9.65
CA ASP A 55 -11.63 6.14 -10.20
C ASP A 55 -11.07 7.57 -10.20
N TRP A 56 -10.28 7.94 -9.20
CA TRP A 56 -9.54 9.21 -9.21
C TRP A 56 -8.54 9.29 -10.37
N LYS A 57 -7.79 8.20 -10.64
CA LYS A 57 -6.86 8.14 -11.78
C LYS A 57 -7.56 8.25 -13.14
N LYS A 58 -8.74 7.63 -13.29
CA LYS A 58 -9.54 7.73 -14.52
C LYS A 58 -10.04 9.16 -14.77
N SER A 59 -10.44 9.86 -13.71
CA SER A 59 -10.95 11.23 -13.78
C SER A 59 -9.83 12.28 -13.91
N HIS A 60 -8.61 11.95 -13.50
CA HIS A 60 -7.44 12.83 -13.55
C HIS A 60 -6.29 12.17 -14.34
N PRO A 61 -6.41 12.05 -15.67
CA PRO A 61 -5.39 11.41 -16.48
C PRO A 61 -4.06 12.15 -16.36
N THR A 62 -2.97 11.39 -16.28
CA THR A 62 -1.62 11.97 -16.16
C THR A 62 -1.30 12.78 -17.42
N PRO A 63 -0.89 14.06 -17.30
CA PRO A 63 -0.52 14.88 -18.44
C PRO A 63 0.55 14.21 -19.31
N PRO A 64 0.43 14.26 -20.66
CA PRO A 64 1.38 13.60 -21.58
C PRO A 64 2.84 14.01 -21.39
N LEU A 65 3.10 15.22 -20.89
CA LEU A 65 4.46 15.69 -20.59
C LEU A 65 5.12 14.90 -19.47
N LEU A 66 4.38 14.57 -18.41
CA LEU A 66 4.90 13.76 -17.30
C LEU A 66 5.18 12.32 -17.72
N ILE A 67 4.40 11.79 -18.68
CA ILE A 67 4.62 10.46 -19.26
C ILE A 67 5.99 10.42 -19.98
N ARG A 68 6.31 11.46 -20.76
CA ARG A 68 7.60 11.56 -21.47
C ARG A 68 8.78 11.70 -20.52
N VAL A 69 8.68 12.57 -19.52
CA VAL A 69 9.71 12.74 -18.49
C VAL A 69 10.00 11.42 -17.76
N LYS A 70 8.95 10.63 -17.46
CA LYS A 70 9.11 9.32 -16.81
C LYS A 70 9.75 8.26 -17.72
N GLN A 71 9.55 8.35 -19.04
CA GLN A 71 10.20 7.47 -20.03
C GLN A 71 11.67 7.84 -20.27
N GLU A 72 12.00 9.12 -20.19
CA GLU A 72 13.37 9.63 -20.38
C GLU A 72 14.24 9.46 -19.12
N ALA A 73 13.66 9.54 -17.92
CA ALA A 73 14.38 9.37 -16.66
C ALA A 73 14.66 7.90 -16.28
N GLY A 74 14.12 6.94 -17.02
CA GLY A 74 14.33 5.50 -16.82
C GLY A 74 15.41 4.88 -17.71
N ARG A 75 16.20 5.70 -18.42
CA ARG A 75 17.27 5.30 -19.34
C ARG A 75 18.62 5.83 -18.86
#